data_AF-Q2U699-F1
#
_entry.id   AF-Q2U699-F1
#
_cell.length_a   1.000
_cell.length_b   1.000
_cell.length_c   1.000
_cell.angle_alpha   90.00
_cell.angle_beta   90.00
_cell.angle_gamma   90.00
#
_symmetry.space_group_name_H-M   'P 1'
#
loop_
_entity.id
_entity.type
_entity.pdbx_description
1 polymer ?
#
loop_
_entity_poly.entity_id
_entity_poly.type
_entity_poly.pdbx_seq_one_letter_code
_entity_poly.pdbx_strand_id
1 'polypeptide(L)'
;MSLHSLGEEYDEFAEARRRAWWMTYYCVLQGSIVSTTPLAIVANDPQFVTPYPRFAADPDGWAVLMQAQQVLVSATQFVIDLNKCISTRTNMPYIYERMQQLDTWASSALAQSNLLPIVPPSMNCGDGMEFTTAQSIRSISRIKLSSAQIKTHRFRAFSDIPIFIKKHCDLTAANSNNSAACNSAKDSRVQNGITDIRCSCGGLEPFQQSSSEYTPSTASSTSSDYQSISQYSFTSGFPFSIQHSAKVCLRAALLISRMFPSLPIPQPIINEPKSPQGMTLQPPNQLPRTMPSFACCLMQGSYAMLMIFYKARVEKQLSPDYGNKTTPSDRLIEELRQGLERIIATVTNYAAAFEALDGMRDEIEGAYQTAFPQL
;
A
#
# COMPACT_ATOMS: atom_id res chain seq x y z
N MET A 1 8.22 4.29 -32.86
CA MET A 1 7.84 2.87 -32.67
C MET A 1 6.36 2.66 -32.32
N SER A 2 5.51 3.70 -32.14
CA SER A 2 4.04 3.60 -31.94
C SER A 2 3.54 2.35 -31.20
N LEU A 3 4.19 2.02 -30.09
CA LEU A 3 3.99 0.73 -29.40
C LEU A 3 2.60 0.59 -28.77
N HIS A 4 1.85 1.68 -28.67
CA HIS A 4 0.47 1.72 -28.19
C HIS A 4 -0.56 1.27 -29.23
N SER A 5 -0.16 1.25 -30.51
CA SER A 5 -1.04 0.95 -31.64
C SER A 5 -0.50 -0.18 -32.51
N LEU A 6 -0.02 -1.26 -31.89
CA LEU A 6 0.46 -2.44 -32.59
C LEU A 6 -0.71 -3.31 -33.05
N GLY A 7 -0.62 -3.88 -34.26
CA GLY A 7 -1.60 -4.85 -34.76
C GLY A 7 -1.36 -6.28 -34.25
N GLU A 8 -2.06 -7.24 -34.85
CA GLU A 8 -1.86 -8.68 -34.63
C GLU A 8 -0.62 -9.21 -35.38
N GLU A 9 0.49 -8.49 -35.38
CA GLU A 9 1.72 -8.94 -36.02
C GLU A 9 2.26 -10.20 -35.32
N TYR A 10 2.82 -11.13 -36.10
CA TYR A 10 3.33 -12.43 -35.64
C TYR A 10 4.84 -12.60 -35.87
N ASP A 11 5.59 -11.50 -36.00
CA ASP A 11 7.05 -11.60 -36.10
C ASP A 11 7.70 -12.02 -34.76
N GLU A 12 8.97 -12.39 -34.84
CA GLU A 12 9.76 -12.89 -33.70
C GLU A 12 9.88 -11.90 -32.53
N PHE A 13 9.66 -10.61 -32.78
CA PHE A 13 9.75 -9.55 -31.77
C PHE A 13 8.37 -9.05 -31.30
N ALA A 14 7.27 -9.58 -31.83
CA ALA A 14 5.92 -9.09 -31.55
C ALA A 14 5.57 -9.17 -30.05
N GLU A 15 5.90 -10.28 -29.38
CA GLU A 15 5.69 -10.43 -27.93
C GLU A 15 6.56 -9.46 -27.12
N ALA A 16 7.81 -9.25 -27.52
CA ALA A 16 8.69 -8.28 -26.85
C ALA A 16 8.12 -6.86 -26.94
N ARG A 17 7.60 -6.46 -28.11
CA ARG A 17 6.95 -5.16 -28.30
C ARG A 17 5.67 -5.01 -27.46
N ARG A 18 4.82 -6.04 -27.42
CA ARG A 18 3.61 -6.05 -26.57
C ARG A 18 3.95 -5.92 -25.09
N ARG A 19 4.90 -6.73 -24.59
CA ARG A 19 5.37 -6.67 -23.19
C ARG A 19 5.96 -5.30 -22.86
N ALA A 20 6.78 -4.74 -23.75
CA ALA A 20 7.36 -3.41 -23.57
C ALA A 20 6.29 -2.32 -23.44
N TRP A 21 5.27 -2.33 -24.31
CA TRP A 21 4.16 -1.39 -24.22
C TRP A 21 3.38 -1.52 -22.91
N TRP A 22 2.88 -2.72 -22.60
CA TRP A 22 2.02 -2.92 -21.43
C TRP A 22 2.76 -2.72 -20.10
N MET A 23 4.05 -3.03 -20.04
CA MET A 23 4.88 -2.65 -18.89
C MET A 23 5.11 -1.15 -18.79
N THR A 24 5.27 -0.44 -19.92
CA THR A 24 5.35 1.03 -19.92
C THR A 24 4.06 1.64 -19.38
N TYR A 25 2.91 1.21 -19.91
CA TYR A 25 1.59 1.61 -19.42
C TYR A 25 1.42 1.32 -17.92
N TYR A 26 1.77 0.12 -17.48
CA TYR A 26 1.73 -0.28 -16.07
C TYR A 26 2.58 0.64 -15.19
N CYS A 27 3.81 0.97 -15.62
CA CYS A 27 4.73 1.85 -14.91
C CYS A 27 4.21 3.29 -14.80
N VAL A 28 3.58 3.82 -15.87
CA VAL A 28 2.94 5.15 -15.82
C VAL A 28 1.84 5.18 -14.76
N LEU A 29 0.97 4.16 -14.73
CA LEU A 29 -0.05 4.04 -13.68
C LEU A 29 0.57 3.87 -12.30
N GLN A 30 1.65 3.08 -12.19
CA GLN A 30 2.34 2.85 -10.93
C GLN A 30 2.95 4.16 -10.40
N GLY A 31 3.50 5.01 -11.28
CA GLY A 31 4.01 6.33 -10.96
C GLY A 31 2.95 7.21 -10.29
N SER A 32 1.74 7.28 -10.85
CA SER A 32 0.60 7.99 -10.26
C SER A 32 0.17 7.39 -8.92
N ILE A 33 0.17 6.05 -8.78
CA ILE A 33 -0.16 5.38 -7.51
C ILE A 33 0.81 5.74 -6.39
N VAL A 34 2.13 5.72 -6.66
CA VAL A 34 3.14 5.95 -5.62
C VAL A 34 3.29 7.43 -5.26
N SER A 35 3.16 8.32 -6.25
CA SER A 35 3.24 9.77 -6.03
C SER A 35 1.93 10.38 -5.54
N THR A 36 0.83 9.60 -5.56
CA THR A 36 -0.52 10.08 -5.21
C THR A 36 -0.91 11.32 -6.04
N THR A 37 -0.56 11.32 -7.33
CA THR A 37 -0.93 12.37 -8.28
C THR A 37 -1.99 11.87 -9.25
N PRO A 38 -2.77 12.78 -9.88
CA PRO A 38 -3.62 12.41 -11.01
C PRO A 38 -2.86 11.69 -12.13
N LEU A 39 -3.55 10.85 -12.89
CA LEU A 39 -2.93 10.17 -14.03
C LEU A 39 -2.51 11.20 -15.08
N ALA A 40 -1.30 11.03 -15.62
CA ALA A 40 -0.81 11.82 -16.74
C ALA A 40 -1.41 11.37 -18.10
N ILE A 41 -2.07 10.22 -18.14
CA ILE A 41 -2.66 9.62 -19.34
C ILE A 41 -4.12 9.25 -19.12
N VAL A 42 -4.88 9.13 -20.21
CA VAL A 42 -6.21 8.51 -20.18
C VAL A 42 -6.03 7.00 -20.13
N ALA A 43 -6.38 6.36 -19.01
CA ALA A 43 -6.12 4.93 -18.80
C ALA A 43 -6.79 4.02 -19.86
N ASN A 44 -7.96 4.41 -20.35
CA ASN A 44 -8.73 3.67 -21.35
C ASN A 44 -8.76 4.43 -22.69
N ASP A 45 -7.62 5.00 -23.09
CA ASP A 45 -7.52 5.68 -24.38
C ASP A 45 -7.85 4.70 -25.53
N PRO A 46 -8.87 4.98 -26.36
CA PRO A 46 -9.22 4.11 -27.49
C PRO A 46 -8.08 3.89 -28.49
N GLN A 47 -7.06 4.75 -28.49
CA GLN A 47 -5.88 4.61 -29.32
C GLN A 47 -4.95 3.47 -28.85
N PHE A 48 -5.13 2.97 -27.62
CA PHE A 48 -4.37 1.85 -27.09
C PHE A 48 -4.94 0.53 -27.61
N VAL A 49 -4.53 0.16 -28.83
CA VAL A 49 -5.03 -1.03 -29.54
C VAL A 49 -4.08 -2.23 -29.50
N THR A 50 -2.88 -2.07 -28.95
CA THR A 50 -1.90 -3.15 -28.81
C THR A 50 -2.46 -4.35 -28.04
N PRO A 51 -2.48 -5.57 -28.61
CA PRO A 51 -2.95 -6.77 -27.92
C PRO A 51 -2.18 -7.05 -26.62
N TYR A 52 -2.84 -7.67 -25.63
CA TYR A 52 -2.15 -8.14 -24.44
C TYR A 52 -1.10 -9.22 -24.79
N PRO A 53 0.03 -9.28 -24.07
CA PRO A 53 0.99 -10.36 -24.24
C PRO A 53 0.40 -11.70 -23.82
N ARG A 54 0.98 -12.80 -24.31
CA ARG A 54 0.45 -14.15 -24.07
C ARG A 54 1.31 -14.92 -23.08
N PHE A 55 0.67 -15.60 -22.13
CA PHE A 55 1.28 -16.71 -21.37
C PHE A 55 0.62 -18.01 -21.82
N ALA A 56 1.40 -19.00 -22.24
CA ALA A 56 0.87 -20.32 -22.54
C ALA A 56 0.20 -20.96 -21.31
N ALA A 57 0.77 -20.71 -20.13
CA ALA A 57 0.24 -21.18 -18.84
C ALA A 57 -1.03 -20.46 -18.37
N ASP A 58 -1.23 -19.18 -18.75
CA ASP A 58 -2.36 -18.35 -18.30
C ASP A 58 -2.72 -17.26 -19.33
N PRO A 59 -3.57 -17.59 -20.33
CA PRO A 59 -3.90 -16.65 -21.40
C PRO A 59 -4.48 -15.31 -20.92
N ASP A 60 -5.14 -15.29 -19.76
CA ASP A 60 -5.81 -14.11 -19.21
C ASP A 60 -4.93 -13.30 -18.23
N GLY A 61 -3.74 -13.81 -17.88
CA GLY A 61 -2.91 -13.25 -16.80
C GLY A 61 -2.60 -11.76 -16.97
N TRP A 62 -2.26 -11.34 -18.19
CA TRP A 62 -1.99 -9.92 -18.49
C TRP A 62 -3.23 -9.04 -18.41
N ALA A 63 -4.38 -9.52 -18.89
CA ALA A 63 -5.63 -8.77 -18.79
C ALA A 63 -6.02 -8.55 -17.33
N VAL A 64 -5.89 -9.60 -16.50
CA VAL A 64 -6.12 -9.52 -15.05
C VAL A 64 -5.15 -8.54 -14.37
N LEU A 65 -3.88 -8.54 -14.76
CA LEU A 65 -2.87 -7.62 -14.22
C LEU A 65 -3.17 -6.17 -14.56
N MET A 66 -3.49 -5.88 -15.83
CA MET A 66 -3.80 -4.52 -16.28
C MET A 66 -5.08 -4.01 -15.62
N GLN A 67 -6.10 -4.85 -15.52
CA GLN A 67 -7.33 -4.51 -14.80
C GLN A 67 -7.06 -4.22 -13.32
N ALA A 68 -6.27 -5.06 -12.63
CA ALA A 68 -5.90 -4.83 -11.23
C ALA A 68 -5.14 -3.50 -11.05
N GLN A 69 -4.26 -3.14 -11.99
CA GLN A 69 -3.54 -1.87 -11.98
C GLN A 69 -4.48 -0.67 -12.18
N GLN A 70 -5.43 -0.77 -13.11
CA GLN A 70 -6.44 0.26 -13.38
C GLN A 70 -7.38 0.48 -12.17
N VAL A 71 -7.80 -0.60 -11.51
CA VAL A 71 -8.61 -0.52 -10.28
C VAL A 71 -7.82 0.19 -9.18
N LEU A 72 -6.55 -0.17 -8.99
CA LEU A 72 -5.72 0.42 -7.92
C LEU A 72 -5.41 1.91 -8.14
N VAL A 73 -5.12 2.33 -9.38
CA VAL A 73 -4.93 3.76 -9.68
C VAL A 73 -6.24 4.53 -9.51
N SER A 74 -7.37 3.95 -9.91
CA SER A 74 -8.69 4.56 -9.72
C SER A 74 -9.06 4.70 -8.24
N ALA A 75 -8.73 3.71 -7.41
CA ALA A 75 -8.92 3.79 -5.96
C ALA A 75 -7.98 4.83 -5.31
N THR A 76 -6.79 5.04 -5.88
CA THR A 76 -5.89 6.11 -5.45
C THR A 76 -6.46 7.49 -5.79
N GLN A 77 -6.99 7.67 -7.01
CA GLN A 77 -7.67 8.91 -7.39
C GLN A 77 -8.90 9.17 -6.51
N PHE A 78 -9.69 8.14 -6.20
CA PHE A 78 -10.82 8.27 -5.28
C PHE A 78 -10.40 8.79 -3.91
N VAL A 79 -9.26 8.36 -3.36
CA VAL A 79 -8.75 8.87 -2.08
C VAL A 79 -8.38 10.35 -2.19
N ILE A 80 -7.76 10.78 -3.30
CA ILE A 80 -7.42 12.19 -3.55
C ILE A 80 -8.71 13.04 -3.60
N ASP A 81 -9.69 12.59 -4.38
CA ASP A 81 -10.98 13.27 -4.54
C ASP A 81 -11.76 13.32 -3.22
N LEU A 82 -11.76 12.22 -2.46
CA LEU A 82 -12.39 12.13 -1.15
C LEU A 82 -11.78 13.14 -0.17
N ASN A 83 -10.45 13.21 -0.09
CA ASN A 83 -9.77 14.16 0.79
C ASN A 83 -10.11 15.62 0.42
N LYS A 84 -10.17 15.92 -0.89
CA LYS A 84 -10.59 17.24 -1.38
C LYS A 84 -12.06 17.55 -1.05
N CYS A 85 -12.96 16.58 -1.19
CA CYS A 85 -14.39 16.77 -0.88
C CYS A 85 -14.61 16.94 0.63
N ILE A 86 -13.86 16.23 1.46
CA ILE A 86 -13.89 16.39 2.92
C ILE A 86 -13.41 17.79 3.32
N SER A 87 -12.30 18.27 2.74
CA SER A 87 -11.72 19.58 3.10
C SER A 87 -12.58 20.75 2.62
N THR A 88 -13.11 20.65 1.39
CA THR A 88 -13.98 21.69 0.80
C THR A 88 -15.44 21.59 1.21
N ARG A 89 -15.85 20.47 1.82
CA ARG A 89 -17.23 20.15 2.21
C ARG A 89 -18.22 20.19 1.05
N THR A 90 -17.77 19.83 -0.15
CA THR A 90 -18.61 19.82 -1.36
C THR A 90 -18.55 18.47 -2.08
N ASN A 91 -19.59 18.17 -2.86
CA ASN A 91 -19.65 17.04 -3.79
C ASN A 91 -19.54 15.62 -3.17
N MET A 92 -20.07 15.42 -1.96
CA MET A 92 -20.14 14.09 -1.32
C MET A 92 -20.98 13.05 -2.09
N PRO A 93 -22.10 13.39 -2.78
CA PRO A 93 -22.85 12.42 -3.59
C PRO A 93 -22.02 11.74 -4.68
N TYR A 94 -21.15 12.49 -5.37
CA TYR A 94 -20.21 11.94 -6.35
C TYR A 94 -19.24 10.92 -5.71
N ILE A 95 -18.73 11.23 -4.51
CA ILE A 95 -17.88 10.32 -3.76
C ILE A 95 -18.62 9.01 -3.42
N TYR A 96 -19.90 9.09 -3.04
CA TYR A 96 -20.70 7.91 -2.72
C TYR A 96 -20.90 7.00 -3.94
N GLU A 97 -21.28 7.59 -5.08
CA GLU A 97 -21.42 6.84 -6.32
C GLU A 97 -20.09 6.22 -6.74
N ARG A 98 -19.00 6.99 -6.68
CA ARG A 98 -17.66 6.51 -7.04
C ARG A 98 -17.21 5.37 -6.14
N MET A 99 -17.51 5.44 -4.85
CA MET A 99 -17.22 4.36 -3.89
C MET A 99 -17.94 3.06 -4.27
N GLN A 100 -19.22 3.11 -4.65
CA GLN A 100 -20.00 1.93 -5.05
C GLN A 100 -19.49 1.32 -6.37
N GLN A 101 -19.17 2.16 -7.35
CA GLN A 101 -18.60 1.73 -8.63
C GLN A 101 -17.25 1.02 -8.41
N LEU A 102 -16.38 1.60 -7.58
CA LEU A 102 -15.07 1.02 -7.27
C LEU A 102 -15.17 -0.28 -6.49
N ASP A 103 -16.09 -0.37 -5.51
CA ASP A 103 -16.30 -1.62 -4.77
C ASP A 103 -16.78 -2.75 -5.69
N THR A 104 -17.75 -2.46 -6.55
CA THR A 104 -18.29 -3.43 -7.52
C THR A 104 -17.19 -3.89 -8.48
N TRP A 105 -16.42 -2.94 -9.03
CA TRP A 105 -15.36 -3.25 -9.99
C TRP A 105 -14.22 -4.03 -9.34
N ALA A 106 -13.74 -3.62 -8.16
CA ALA A 106 -12.68 -4.32 -7.43
C ALA A 106 -13.11 -5.74 -7.03
N SER A 107 -14.36 -5.91 -6.58
CA SER A 107 -14.90 -7.22 -6.21
C SER A 107 -15.04 -8.15 -7.41
N SER A 108 -15.51 -7.64 -8.56
CA SER A 108 -15.60 -8.40 -9.82
C SER A 108 -14.22 -8.82 -10.32
N ALA A 109 -13.27 -7.89 -10.39
CA ALA A 109 -11.89 -8.17 -10.80
C ALA A 109 -11.20 -9.17 -9.85
N LEU A 110 -11.46 -9.07 -8.54
CA LEU A 110 -10.92 -10.01 -7.56
C LEU A 110 -11.50 -11.42 -7.77
N ALA A 111 -12.79 -11.54 -8.05
CA ALA A 111 -13.40 -12.82 -8.39
C ALA A 111 -12.77 -13.44 -9.65
N GLN A 112 -12.57 -12.65 -10.71
CA GLN A 112 -11.89 -13.09 -11.94
C GLN A 112 -10.45 -13.54 -11.67
N SER A 113 -9.71 -12.82 -10.83
CA SER A 113 -8.33 -13.17 -10.47
C SER A 113 -8.20 -14.50 -9.71
N ASN A 114 -9.27 -14.98 -9.06
CA ASN A 114 -9.29 -16.26 -8.33
C ASN A 114 -9.59 -17.47 -9.23
N LEU A 115 -9.97 -17.26 -10.49
CA LEU A 115 -10.20 -18.37 -11.43
C LEU A 115 -8.87 -19.07 -11.72
N LEU A 116 -8.88 -20.41 -11.69
CA LEU A 116 -7.70 -21.23 -11.94
C LEU A 116 -7.27 -21.10 -13.41
N PRO A 117 -5.96 -21.06 -13.71
CA PRO A 117 -5.46 -21.16 -15.07
C PRO A 117 -5.97 -22.44 -15.74
N ILE A 118 -6.38 -22.34 -17.00
CA ILE A 118 -7.05 -23.43 -17.75
C ILE A 118 -6.06 -24.56 -18.13
N VAL A 119 -4.75 -24.31 -18.06
CA VAL A 119 -3.73 -25.24 -18.59
C VAL A 119 -2.98 -25.92 -17.44
N PRO A 120 -3.07 -27.25 -17.27
CA PRO A 120 -2.19 -27.98 -16.36
C PRO A 120 -0.73 -27.87 -16.83
N PRO A 121 0.26 -27.83 -15.92
CA PRO A 121 1.66 -27.78 -16.31
C PRO A 121 2.00 -29.05 -17.12
N SER A 122 2.15 -28.91 -18.44
CA SER A 122 2.65 -30.01 -19.26
C SER A 122 4.11 -30.25 -18.86
N MET A 123 4.43 -31.49 -18.51
CA MET A 123 5.66 -31.90 -17.84
C MET A 123 6.97 -31.73 -18.65
N ASN A 124 6.94 -31.08 -19.82
CA ASN A 124 8.10 -30.93 -20.71
C ASN A 124 8.05 -29.64 -21.53
N CYS A 125 8.64 -28.56 -21.01
CA CYS A 125 9.30 -27.52 -21.83
C CYS A 125 10.06 -26.57 -20.89
N GLY A 126 10.95 -25.72 -21.40
CA GLY A 126 11.61 -24.63 -20.66
C GLY A 126 10.67 -23.54 -20.11
N ASP A 127 9.40 -23.87 -19.86
CA ASP A 127 8.23 -23.06 -19.54
C ASP A 127 8.03 -22.85 -18.03
N GLY A 128 8.89 -23.42 -17.18
CA GLY A 128 8.79 -23.27 -15.72
C GLY A 128 8.89 -21.81 -15.24
N MET A 129 9.66 -20.98 -15.93
CA MET A 129 9.79 -19.54 -15.63
C MET A 129 8.53 -18.74 -16.01
N GLU A 130 7.95 -19.02 -17.18
CA GLU A 130 6.72 -18.36 -17.64
C GLU A 130 5.51 -18.81 -16.79
N PHE A 131 5.43 -20.10 -16.41
CA PHE A 131 4.44 -20.59 -15.45
C PHE A 131 4.56 -19.89 -14.09
N THR A 132 5.78 -19.78 -13.55
CA THR A 132 6.02 -19.06 -12.27
C THR A 132 5.66 -17.59 -12.38
N THR A 133 5.92 -16.98 -13.53
CA THR A 133 5.56 -15.58 -13.83
C THR A 133 4.05 -15.41 -13.87
N ALA A 134 3.32 -16.28 -14.57
CA ALA A 134 1.86 -16.28 -14.62
C ALA A 134 1.24 -16.41 -13.22
N GLN A 135 1.73 -17.35 -12.41
CA GLN A 135 1.27 -17.52 -11.02
C GLN A 135 1.56 -16.27 -10.18
N SER A 136 2.75 -15.67 -10.35
CA SER A 136 3.11 -14.43 -9.65
C SER A 136 2.21 -13.28 -10.05
N ILE A 137 1.86 -13.16 -11.34
CA ILE A 137 0.97 -12.12 -11.85
C ILE A 137 -0.42 -12.22 -11.22
N ARG A 138 -0.97 -13.43 -11.07
CA ARG A 138 -2.25 -13.64 -10.35
C ARG A 138 -2.14 -13.21 -8.90
N SER A 139 -1.07 -13.58 -8.20
CA SER A 139 -0.84 -13.16 -6.81
C SER A 139 -0.69 -11.64 -6.67
N ILE A 140 0.07 -10.99 -7.56
CA ILE A 140 0.26 -9.54 -7.61
C ILE A 140 -1.09 -8.83 -7.85
N SER A 141 -1.89 -9.35 -8.78
CA SER A 141 -3.21 -8.79 -9.09
C SER A 141 -4.13 -8.82 -7.87
N ARG A 142 -4.14 -9.94 -7.13
CA ARG A 142 -4.93 -10.08 -5.89
C ARG A 142 -4.45 -9.12 -4.79
N ILE A 143 -3.14 -8.93 -4.65
CA ILE A 143 -2.58 -7.95 -3.71
C ILE A 143 -3.03 -6.52 -4.06
N LYS A 144 -2.94 -6.14 -5.34
CA LYS A 144 -3.35 -4.81 -5.81
C LYS A 144 -4.83 -4.55 -5.64
N LEU A 145 -5.67 -5.52 -5.99
CA LEU A 145 -7.13 -5.43 -5.82
C LEU A 145 -7.52 -5.33 -4.34
N SER A 146 -6.85 -6.08 -3.47
CA SER A 146 -7.03 -5.95 -2.02
C SER A 146 -6.61 -4.56 -1.51
N SER A 147 -5.50 -4.02 -2.00
CA SER A 147 -5.08 -2.65 -1.66
C SER A 147 -6.09 -1.61 -2.14
N ALA A 148 -6.69 -1.81 -3.32
CA ALA A 148 -7.75 -0.95 -3.82
C ALA A 148 -8.99 -1.00 -2.93
N GLN A 149 -9.43 -2.18 -2.50
CA GLN A 149 -10.53 -2.34 -1.53
C GLN A 149 -10.24 -1.61 -0.21
N ILE A 150 -9.02 -1.71 0.33
CA ILE A 150 -8.63 -0.96 1.53
C ILE A 150 -8.71 0.55 1.26
N LYS A 151 -8.16 1.05 0.14
CA LYS A 151 -8.22 2.48 -0.21
C LYS A 151 -9.66 3.00 -0.31
N THR A 152 -10.56 2.23 -0.92
CA THR A 152 -11.98 2.58 -1.07
C THR A 152 -12.71 2.62 0.28
N HIS A 153 -12.47 1.63 1.16
CA HIS A 153 -13.26 1.46 2.38
C HIS A 153 -12.66 2.06 3.65
N ARG A 154 -11.34 2.32 3.70
CA ARG A 154 -10.64 2.69 4.95
C ARG A 154 -11.23 3.93 5.64
N PHE A 155 -11.64 4.95 4.89
CA PHE A 155 -12.23 6.15 5.48
C PHE A 155 -13.54 5.81 6.18
N ARG A 156 -14.41 5.04 5.51
CA ARG A 156 -15.69 4.62 6.09
C ARG A 156 -15.52 3.60 7.23
N ALA A 157 -14.50 2.74 7.17
CA ALA A 157 -14.23 1.73 8.19
C ALA A 157 -13.72 2.30 9.52
N PHE A 158 -12.95 3.40 9.47
CA PHE A 158 -12.09 3.85 10.57
C PHE A 158 -12.30 5.32 10.98
N SER A 159 -13.22 6.06 10.36
CA SER A 159 -13.52 7.46 10.67
C SER A 159 -14.06 7.70 12.09
N ASP A 160 -14.52 6.64 12.77
CA ASP A 160 -15.02 6.65 14.14
C ASP A 160 -13.92 6.43 15.20
N ILE A 161 -12.67 6.17 14.80
CA ILE A 161 -11.57 5.93 15.72
C ILE A 161 -10.89 7.27 16.09
N PRO A 162 -10.81 7.65 17.38
CA PRO A 162 -10.26 8.95 17.81
C PRO A 162 -8.81 9.20 17.38
N ILE A 163 -8.00 8.14 17.16
CA ILE A 163 -6.64 8.21 16.62
C ILE A 163 -6.63 8.93 15.25
N PHE A 164 -7.73 8.82 14.50
CA PHE A 164 -7.90 9.42 13.18
C PHE A 164 -8.27 10.92 13.25
N ILE A 165 -9.01 11.36 14.28
CA ILE A 165 -9.44 12.77 14.44
C ILE A 165 -8.24 13.74 14.56
N LYS A 166 -7.06 13.27 15.01
CA LYS A 166 -5.85 14.09 15.18
C LYS A 166 -4.85 14.05 14.01
N LYS A 167 -4.90 13.07 13.09
CA LYS A 167 -3.86 12.82 12.07
C LYS A 167 -4.42 12.66 10.65
N HIS A 168 -5.53 13.31 10.36
CA HIS A 168 -6.28 13.04 9.15
C HIS A 168 -5.73 13.67 7.85
N CYS A 169 -4.52 14.21 7.82
CA CYS A 169 -3.98 14.82 6.60
C CYS A 169 -2.58 14.39 6.13
N ASP A 170 -1.75 13.71 6.92
CA ASP A 170 -0.41 13.36 6.45
C ASP A 170 -0.08 11.89 6.70
N LEU A 171 -0.15 11.08 5.63
CA LEU A 171 0.72 9.92 5.43
C LEU A 171 2.11 10.41 4.95
N THR A 172 2.60 11.49 5.52
CA THR A 172 4.00 11.88 5.45
C THR A 172 4.63 11.40 6.74
N ALA A 173 5.76 10.69 6.59
CA ALA A 173 6.55 10.12 7.67
C ALA A 173 6.56 11.02 8.91
N ALA A 174 6.46 10.40 10.09
CA ALA A 174 6.63 11.08 11.36
C ALA A 174 7.99 11.81 11.35
N ASN A 175 7.98 13.11 11.04
CA ASN A 175 9.08 13.99 11.39
C ASN A 175 9.10 14.06 12.91
N SER A 176 9.94 13.20 13.50
CA SER A 176 10.36 13.24 14.88
C SER A 176 11.09 14.55 15.13
N ASN A 177 10.37 15.64 15.45
CA ASN A 177 10.96 16.84 16.04
C ASN A 177 9.89 17.67 16.76
N ASN A 178 9.77 17.41 18.07
CA ASN A 178 9.88 18.40 19.16
C ASN A 178 9.16 17.88 20.42
N SER A 179 9.61 18.02 21.66
CA SER A 179 10.90 18.35 22.31
C SER A 179 10.62 18.18 23.80
N ALA A 180 11.52 17.59 24.60
CA ALA A 180 11.59 17.91 26.03
C ALA A 180 13.00 17.69 26.55
N ALA A 181 13.66 18.82 26.77
CA ALA A 181 14.90 19.06 27.49
C ALA A 181 15.18 18.13 28.69
N CYS A 182 16.42 17.65 28.78
CA CYS A 182 17.13 17.59 30.05
C CYS A 182 18.63 17.84 29.83
N ASN A 183 19.15 18.78 30.61
CA ASN A 183 20.53 19.23 30.61
C ASN A 183 21.46 18.16 31.19
N SER A 184 22.62 17.93 30.55
CA SER A 184 23.89 17.75 31.26
C SER A 184 25.07 17.84 30.30
N ALA A 185 26.05 18.67 30.68
CA ALA A 185 27.30 18.89 29.99
C ALA A 185 28.33 17.77 30.29
N LYS A 186 29.06 17.30 29.28
CA LYS A 186 30.53 17.14 29.30
C LYS A 186 31.11 16.57 27.99
N ASP A 187 32.15 17.25 27.51
CA ASP A 187 33.33 16.82 26.73
C ASP A 187 33.44 15.38 26.20
N SER A 188 33.74 15.23 24.90
CA SER A 188 35.10 14.89 24.43
C SER A 188 35.22 14.79 22.89
N ARG A 189 36.47 15.05 22.46
CA ARG A 189 37.05 15.29 21.13
C ARG A 189 37.24 14.03 20.24
N VAL A 190 37.16 14.24 18.90
CA VAL A 190 38.09 13.75 17.82
C VAL A 190 37.98 12.24 17.45
N GLN A 191 37.91 11.70 16.20
CA GLN A 191 38.40 12.06 14.84
C GLN A 191 37.76 11.15 13.73
N ASN A 192 37.60 11.70 12.49
CA ASN A 192 37.70 11.19 11.09
C ASN A 192 37.49 9.69 10.73
N GLY A 193 36.93 9.24 9.60
CA GLY A 193 36.43 9.74 8.28
C GLY A 193 35.75 8.53 7.56
N ILE A 194 34.94 8.59 6.49
CA ILE A 194 35.06 9.20 5.16
C ILE A 194 33.63 9.40 4.59
N THR A 195 33.34 10.65 4.27
CA THR A 195 32.41 11.29 3.31
C THR A 195 31.25 10.51 2.66
N ASP A 196 30.04 10.94 3.05
CA ASP A 196 28.76 10.97 2.34
C ASP A 196 28.87 11.58 0.92
N ILE A 197 28.31 10.88 -0.07
CA ILE A 197 27.90 11.48 -1.35
C ILE A 197 26.43 11.90 -1.20
N ARG A 198 26.21 13.16 -0.81
CA ARG A 198 24.87 13.75 -0.70
C ARG A 198 24.49 14.46 -2.00
N CYS A 199 23.38 14.04 -2.59
CA CYS A 199 22.77 14.66 -3.77
C CYS A 199 22.25 16.08 -3.45
N SER A 200 22.60 17.04 -4.29
CA SER A 200 22.25 18.47 -4.17
C SER A 200 20.95 18.79 -4.90
N CYS A 201 19.80 18.57 -4.25
CA CYS A 201 18.50 19.05 -4.71
C CYS A 201 17.67 19.51 -3.50
N GLY A 202 17.91 20.72 -3.02
CA GLY A 202 17.19 21.26 -1.86
C GLY A 202 17.62 22.68 -1.52
N GLY A 203 17.55 23.59 -2.49
CA GLY A 203 17.74 25.03 -2.27
C GLY A 203 16.57 25.80 -2.87
N LEU A 204 15.62 26.21 -2.05
CA LEU A 204 14.74 27.34 -2.35
C LEU A 204 14.72 28.23 -1.10
N GLU A 205 15.22 29.45 -1.26
CA GLU A 205 15.31 30.50 -0.26
C GLU A 205 13.94 30.97 0.26
N PRO A 206 13.88 31.52 1.49
CA PRO A 206 12.66 32.09 2.04
C PRO A 206 12.39 33.50 1.48
N PHE A 207 11.22 33.70 0.89
CA PHE A 207 10.74 35.03 0.50
C PHE A 207 10.45 35.89 1.74
N GLN A 208 11.13 37.05 1.82
CA GLN A 208 10.80 38.16 2.70
C GLN A 208 9.45 38.76 2.31
N GLN A 209 8.56 38.96 3.27
CA GLN A 209 7.39 39.82 3.11
C GLN A 209 7.50 41.01 4.06
N SER A 210 7.46 42.19 3.44
CA SER A 210 7.59 43.52 4.02
C SER A 210 6.54 43.83 5.07
N SER A 211 7.01 44.36 6.19
CA SER A 211 6.26 45.02 7.25
C SER A 211 5.56 46.29 6.75
N SER A 212 4.29 46.46 7.15
CA SER A 212 3.72 47.80 7.35
C SER A 212 2.98 47.81 8.68
N GLU A 213 3.38 48.77 9.51
CA GLU A 213 2.94 49.02 10.87
C GLU A 213 1.52 49.57 10.90
N TYR A 214 0.68 49.10 11.84
CA TYR A 214 -0.23 49.92 12.63
C TYR A 214 -0.64 49.14 13.89
N THR A 215 -0.33 49.69 15.07
CA THR A 215 -0.85 49.31 16.40
C THR A 215 -1.65 50.49 16.96
N PRO A 216 -2.31 50.39 18.14
CA PRO A 216 -3.14 49.31 18.67
C PRO A 216 -4.53 49.86 19.10
N SER A 217 -5.49 48.98 19.42
CA SER A 217 -6.54 49.35 20.39
C SER A 217 -7.04 48.14 21.18
N THR A 218 -6.93 48.33 22.48
CA THR A 218 -7.28 47.46 23.60
C THR A 218 -8.79 47.27 23.71
N ALA A 219 -9.24 46.04 23.84
CA ALA A 219 -10.43 45.71 24.64
C ALA A 219 -10.37 44.23 25.03
N SER A 220 -10.14 44.02 26.33
CA SER A 220 -10.36 42.77 27.02
C SER A 220 -11.84 42.39 27.03
N SER A 221 -12.18 41.19 26.59
CA SER A 221 -13.34 40.47 27.12
C SER A 221 -13.13 38.98 26.97
N THR A 222 -13.14 38.33 28.13
CA THR A 222 -13.21 36.90 28.38
C THR A 222 -14.43 36.27 27.69
N SER A 223 -14.22 35.36 26.75
CA SER A 223 -15.13 34.25 26.50
C SER A 223 -14.34 33.04 26.03
N SER A 224 -14.46 31.97 26.79
CA SER A 224 -14.00 30.63 26.46
C SER A 224 -14.83 30.07 25.31
N ASP A 225 -14.48 30.43 24.08
CA ASP A 225 -15.07 29.80 22.91
C ASP A 225 -14.28 28.53 22.56
N TYR A 226 -14.61 27.48 23.31
CA TYR A 226 -14.58 26.11 22.80
C TYR A 226 -15.50 26.08 21.58
N GLN A 227 -14.98 26.49 20.41
CA GLN A 227 -15.56 26.06 19.14
C GLN A 227 -15.27 24.57 19.02
N SER A 228 -16.20 23.79 19.57
CA SER A 228 -16.47 22.46 19.06
C SER A 228 -16.55 22.61 17.55
N ILE A 229 -15.56 22.08 16.84
CA ILE A 229 -15.73 21.78 15.42
C ILE A 229 -16.99 20.94 15.39
N SER A 230 -18.07 21.55 14.90
CA SER A 230 -19.38 20.94 14.75
C SER A 230 -19.18 19.55 14.17
N GLN A 231 -19.39 18.56 15.02
CA GLN A 231 -19.24 17.14 14.75
C GLN A 231 -20.35 16.75 13.78
N TYR A 232 -20.22 17.17 12.51
CA TYR A 232 -21.08 16.70 11.46
C TYR A 232 -20.95 15.18 11.44
N SER A 233 -22.08 14.52 11.60
CA SER A 233 -22.17 13.08 11.50
C SER A 233 -21.92 12.71 10.03
N PHE A 234 -20.63 12.60 9.64
CA PHE A 234 -20.19 11.99 8.37
C PHE A 234 -20.75 10.57 8.18
N THR A 235 -21.52 10.06 9.14
CA THR A 235 -22.15 8.76 9.13
C THR A 235 -23.45 8.71 8.33
N SER A 236 -24.14 9.84 8.09
CA SER A 236 -25.35 9.86 7.27
C SER A 236 -24.99 10.07 5.79
N GLY A 237 -25.47 9.18 4.93
CA GLY A 237 -25.32 9.29 3.46
C GLY A 237 -24.26 8.39 2.82
N PHE A 238 -23.32 7.81 3.57
CA PHE A 238 -22.39 6.83 2.97
C PHE A 238 -23.14 5.57 2.51
N PRO A 239 -22.79 5.02 1.33
CA PRO A 239 -23.48 3.87 0.75
C PRO A 239 -23.25 2.57 1.52
N PHE A 240 -22.19 2.51 2.32
CA PHE A 240 -21.83 1.34 3.13
C PHE A 240 -21.79 1.68 4.61
N SER A 241 -22.13 0.71 5.46
CA SER A 241 -21.96 0.84 6.91
C SER A 241 -20.47 0.79 7.31
N ILE A 242 -20.17 1.25 8.53
CA ILE A 242 -18.84 1.15 9.14
C ILE A 242 -18.44 -0.33 9.25
N GLN A 243 -19.36 -1.17 9.72
CA GLN A 243 -19.12 -2.61 9.91
C GLN A 243 -18.84 -3.32 8.58
N HIS A 244 -19.59 -2.99 7.52
CA HIS A 244 -19.35 -3.53 6.19
C HIS A 244 -17.95 -3.16 5.69
N SER A 245 -17.62 -1.87 5.75
CA SER A 245 -16.33 -1.36 5.28
C SER A 245 -15.15 -1.94 6.07
N ALA A 246 -15.28 -2.06 7.40
CA ALA A 246 -14.27 -2.71 8.24
C ALA A 246 -14.06 -4.19 7.87
N LYS A 247 -15.14 -4.91 7.57
CA LYS A 247 -15.07 -6.32 7.13
C LYS A 247 -14.38 -6.47 5.77
N VAL A 248 -14.62 -5.55 4.84
CA VAL A 248 -13.92 -5.51 3.55
C VAL A 248 -12.43 -5.26 3.77
N CYS A 249 -12.06 -4.23 4.55
CA CYS A 249 -10.67 -3.94 4.89
C CYS A 249 -9.96 -5.13 5.58
N LEU A 250 -10.65 -5.83 6.50
CA LEU A 250 -10.12 -7.01 7.19
C LEU A 250 -9.74 -8.11 6.21
N ARG A 251 -10.70 -8.50 5.34
CA ARG A 251 -10.50 -9.57 4.36
C ARG A 251 -9.37 -9.23 3.39
N ALA A 252 -9.37 -7.99 2.89
CA ALA A 252 -8.33 -7.50 1.99
C ALA A 252 -6.94 -7.50 2.65
N ALA A 253 -6.83 -7.02 3.88
CA ALA A 253 -5.56 -7.01 4.60
C ALA A 253 -5.02 -8.42 4.87
N LEU A 254 -5.88 -9.35 5.28
CA LEU A 254 -5.50 -10.76 5.49
C LEU A 254 -5.11 -11.46 4.19
N LEU A 255 -5.75 -11.09 3.07
CA LEU A 255 -5.35 -11.61 1.76
C LEU A 255 -3.95 -11.10 1.38
N ILE A 256 -3.68 -9.80 1.59
CA ILE A 256 -2.34 -9.21 1.38
C ILE A 256 -1.28 -9.97 2.18
N SER A 257 -1.48 -10.18 3.49
CA SER A 257 -0.47 -10.83 4.34
C SER A 257 -0.20 -12.30 3.97
N ARG A 258 -1.15 -12.98 3.32
CA ARG A 258 -0.99 -14.36 2.83
C ARG A 258 -0.35 -14.43 1.45
N MET A 259 -0.63 -13.46 0.58
CA MET A 259 -0.16 -13.49 -0.81
C MET A 259 1.30 -13.08 -0.95
N PHE A 260 1.78 -12.11 -0.16
CA PHE A 260 3.17 -11.67 -0.25
C PHE A 260 4.20 -12.80 0.01
N PRO A 261 4.07 -13.61 1.09
CA PRO A 261 4.95 -14.75 1.32
C PRO A 261 4.88 -15.81 0.21
N SER A 262 3.75 -15.91 -0.49
CA SER A 262 3.54 -16.89 -1.58
C SER A 262 4.27 -16.51 -2.88
N LEU A 263 4.78 -15.27 -2.98
CA LEU A 263 5.59 -14.86 -4.13
C LEU A 263 6.92 -15.62 -4.14
N PRO A 264 7.40 -16.03 -5.33
CA PRO A 264 8.59 -16.87 -5.45
C PRO A 264 9.82 -16.18 -4.89
N ILE A 265 10.72 -16.97 -4.32
CA ILE A 265 12.05 -16.51 -3.90
C ILE A 265 12.99 -16.60 -5.11
N PRO A 266 13.81 -15.57 -5.40
CA PRO A 266 14.75 -15.60 -6.51
C PRO A 266 15.68 -16.82 -6.40
N GLN A 267 15.81 -17.57 -7.50
CA GLN A 267 16.77 -18.65 -7.62
C GLN A 267 17.97 -18.12 -8.42
N PRO A 268 19.18 -18.08 -7.86
CA PRO A 268 20.36 -17.67 -8.61
C PRO A 268 20.57 -18.65 -9.77
N ILE A 269 20.76 -18.12 -10.98
CA ILE A 269 21.08 -18.92 -12.17
C ILE A 269 22.54 -19.35 -12.04
N ILE A 270 22.77 -20.47 -11.36
CA ILE A 270 24.10 -21.08 -11.28
C ILE A 270 24.30 -21.87 -12.58
N ASN A 271 24.90 -21.21 -13.58
CA ASN A 271 25.44 -21.92 -14.74
C ASN A 271 26.80 -22.52 -14.34
N GLU A 272 26.84 -23.85 -14.24
CA GLU A 272 28.03 -24.72 -14.09
C GLU A 272 28.75 -24.81 -12.71
N PRO A 273 29.34 -25.99 -12.40
CA PRO A 273 29.91 -26.30 -11.11
C PRO A 273 31.36 -25.79 -11.01
N LYS A 274 31.70 -25.29 -9.82
CA LYS A 274 33.04 -24.89 -9.31
C LYS A 274 33.26 -23.37 -9.26
N SER A 275 32.94 -22.79 -8.11
CA SER A 275 33.79 -21.74 -7.53
C SER A 275 34.45 -22.29 -6.25
N PRO A 276 35.78 -22.45 -6.20
CA PRO A 276 36.48 -22.78 -4.98
C PRO A 276 36.68 -21.49 -4.18
N GLN A 277 35.71 -21.12 -3.33
CA GLN A 277 35.89 -20.20 -2.19
C GLN A 277 34.52 -19.91 -1.55
N GLY A 278 34.21 -20.62 -0.47
CA GLY A 278 33.77 -20.08 0.82
C GLY A 278 32.64 -19.05 0.94
N MET A 279 31.89 -18.67 -0.09
CA MET A 279 30.63 -17.95 0.12
C MET A 279 29.56 -18.99 0.45
N THR A 280 29.26 -19.14 1.73
CA THR A 280 28.11 -19.89 2.22
C THR A 280 26.86 -19.30 1.56
N LEU A 281 26.39 -19.91 0.48
CA LEU A 281 25.09 -19.59 -0.12
C LEU A 281 24.07 -19.68 1.00
N GLN A 282 23.49 -18.54 1.38
CA GLN A 282 22.36 -18.54 2.31
C GLN A 282 21.33 -19.56 1.79
N PRO A 283 20.72 -20.36 2.68
CA PRO A 283 19.73 -21.33 2.24
C PRO A 283 18.66 -20.60 1.40
N PRO A 284 18.15 -21.21 0.31
CA PRO A 284 17.27 -20.53 -0.65
C PRO A 284 16.08 -19.81 0.00
N ASN A 285 15.61 -20.28 1.15
CA ASN A 285 14.53 -19.66 1.93
C ASN A 285 14.90 -18.32 2.61
N GLN A 286 16.15 -17.88 2.55
CA GLN A 286 16.64 -16.64 3.16
C GLN A 286 17.04 -15.58 2.14
N LEU A 287 17.02 -15.90 0.83
CA LEU A 287 17.36 -14.93 -0.19
C LEU A 287 16.32 -13.79 -0.22
N PRO A 288 16.75 -12.52 -0.29
CA PRO A 288 15.84 -11.40 -0.40
C PRO A 288 15.07 -11.48 -1.72
N ARG A 289 13.74 -11.40 -1.65
CA ARG A 289 12.91 -11.30 -2.85
C ARG A 289 13.19 -9.97 -3.57
N THR A 290 13.02 -9.95 -4.89
CA THR A 290 13.09 -8.72 -5.67
C THR A 290 12.04 -7.71 -5.19
N MET A 291 12.43 -6.43 -5.08
CA MET A 291 11.56 -5.36 -4.61
C MET A 291 10.26 -5.32 -5.42
N PRO A 292 9.10 -5.42 -4.77
CA PRO A 292 7.84 -5.32 -5.47
C PRO A 292 7.52 -3.84 -5.71
N SER A 293 7.11 -3.50 -6.95
CA SER A 293 6.56 -2.17 -7.27
C SER A 293 5.32 -1.78 -6.43
N PHE A 294 4.75 -2.75 -5.72
CA PHE A 294 3.55 -2.66 -4.89
C PHE A 294 3.85 -2.83 -3.39
N ALA A 295 5.09 -2.59 -2.93
CA ALA A 295 5.47 -2.65 -1.51
C ALA A 295 4.57 -1.81 -0.59
N CYS A 296 4.05 -0.67 -1.08
CA CYS A 296 3.09 0.16 -0.35
C CYS A 296 1.79 -0.59 0.03
N CYS A 297 1.45 -1.69 -0.65
CA CYS A 297 0.32 -2.54 -0.29
C CYS A 297 0.53 -3.23 1.08
N LEU A 298 1.78 -3.52 1.47
CA LEU A 298 2.11 -4.04 2.81
C LEU A 298 1.75 -3.04 3.88
N MET A 299 2.15 -1.76 3.70
CA MET A 299 1.79 -0.66 4.60
C MET A 299 0.27 -0.48 4.72
N GLN A 300 -0.46 -0.55 3.61
CA GLN A 300 -1.92 -0.44 3.64
C GLN A 300 -2.57 -1.63 4.36
N GLY A 301 -2.03 -2.84 4.17
CA GLY A 301 -2.47 -4.06 4.85
C GLY A 301 -2.23 -4.00 6.36
N SER A 302 -1.01 -3.65 6.79
CA SER A 302 -0.66 -3.53 8.20
C SER A 302 -1.47 -2.45 8.91
N TYR A 303 -1.62 -1.28 8.28
CA TYR A 303 -2.48 -0.21 8.76
C TYR A 303 -3.90 -0.70 9.01
N ALA A 304 -4.53 -1.35 8.03
CA ALA A 304 -5.89 -1.86 8.18
C ALA A 304 -6.00 -2.89 9.32
N MET A 305 -5.04 -3.82 9.45
CA MET A 305 -5.02 -4.79 10.57
C MET A 305 -4.93 -4.11 11.93
N LEU A 306 -4.02 -3.13 12.07
CA LEU A 306 -3.83 -2.39 13.32
C LEU A 306 -5.10 -1.61 13.69
N MET A 307 -5.73 -0.94 12.73
CA MET A 307 -6.98 -0.22 13.00
C MET A 307 -8.10 -1.17 13.45
N ILE A 308 -8.23 -2.34 12.81
CA ILE A 308 -9.22 -3.35 13.22
C ILE A 308 -8.90 -3.89 14.61
N PHE A 309 -7.63 -4.13 14.92
CA PHE A 309 -7.19 -4.53 16.24
C PHE A 309 -7.59 -3.51 17.31
N TYR A 310 -7.35 -2.22 17.08
CA TYR A 310 -7.74 -1.17 18.02
C TYR A 310 -9.26 -1.10 18.19
N LYS A 311 -10.06 -1.26 17.13
CA LYS A 311 -11.53 -1.35 17.25
C LYS A 311 -11.95 -2.53 18.12
N ALA A 312 -11.41 -3.72 17.85
CA ALA A 312 -11.73 -4.94 18.59
C ALA A 312 -11.37 -4.82 20.08
N ARG A 313 -10.26 -4.15 20.41
CA ARG A 313 -9.86 -3.90 21.81
C ARG A 313 -10.80 -2.94 22.53
N VAL A 314 -11.22 -1.86 21.88
CA VAL A 314 -12.17 -0.91 22.47
C VAL A 314 -13.52 -1.60 22.72
N GLU A 315 -14.01 -2.39 21.77
CA GLU A 315 -15.25 -3.17 21.93
C GLU A 315 -15.16 -4.17 23.09
N LYS A 316 -14.02 -4.88 23.22
CA LYS A 316 -13.77 -5.80 24.34
C LYS A 316 -13.71 -5.10 25.69
N GLN A 317 -13.18 -3.88 25.77
CA GLN A 317 -13.15 -3.09 27.01
C GLN A 317 -14.54 -2.60 27.42
N LEU A 318 -15.40 -2.28 26.45
CA LEU A 318 -16.77 -1.80 26.68
C LEU A 318 -17.74 -2.93 27.04
N SER A 319 -17.46 -4.17 26.65
CA SER A 319 -18.27 -5.36 26.94
C SER A 319 -17.46 -6.43 27.68
N PRO A 320 -17.14 -6.24 28.98
CA PRO A 320 -16.29 -7.15 29.75
C PRO A 320 -16.94 -8.50 30.12
N ASP A 321 -18.02 -8.92 29.46
CA ASP A 321 -18.89 -9.99 29.96
C ASP A 321 -18.47 -11.41 29.53
N TYR A 322 -18.40 -12.29 30.54
CA TYR A 322 -18.15 -13.74 30.59
C TYR A 322 -16.76 -14.33 30.28
N GLY A 323 -15.97 -14.46 31.35
CA GLY A 323 -15.24 -15.66 31.80
C GLY A 323 -14.80 -16.74 30.80
N ASN A 324 -13.48 -16.89 30.70
CA ASN A 324 -12.71 -18.14 30.48
C ASN A 324 -13.02 -19.01 29.24
N LYS A 325 -13.73 -18.50 28.22
CA LYS A 325 -13.80 -19.14 26.90
C LYS A 325 -13.12 -18.25 25.87
N THR A 326 -12.31 -18.84 24.98
CA THR A 326 -11.73 -18.13 23.82
C THR A 326 -12.84 -17.48 23.03
N THR A 327 -12.92 -16.15 23.11
CA THR A 327 -13.98 -15.41 22.42
C THR A 327 -13.67 -15.35 20.92
N PRO A 328 -14.68 -15.16 20.05
CA PRO A 328 -14.44 -14.86 18.64
C PRO A 328 -13.51 -13.65 18.44
N SER A 329 -13.54 -12.68 19.36
CA SER A 329 -12.61 -11.55 19.39
C SER A 329 -11.16 -11.98 19.64
N ASP A 330 -10.91 -12.98 20.49
CA ASP A 330 -9.55 -13.46 20.74
C ASP A 330 -8.98 -14.17 19.51
N ARG A 331 -9.80 -14.96 18.81
CA ARG A 331 -9.41 -15.58 17.53
C ARG A 331 -9.09 -14.53 16.46
N LEU A 332 -9.89 -13.46 16.38
CA LEU A 332 -9.63 -12.36 15.45
C LEU A 332 -8.32 -11.64 15.79
N ILE A 333 -8.09 -11.32 17.07
CA ILE A 333 -6.85 -10.66 17.52
C ILE A 333 -5.62 -11.51 17.18
N GLU A 334 -5.72 -12.83 17.37
CA GLU A 334 -4.67 -13.78 17.02
C GLU A 334 -4.42 -13.85 15.50
N GLU A 335 -5.49 -13.84 14.69
CA GLU A 335 -5.37 -13.80 13.22
C GLU A 335 -4.70 -12.51 12.74
N LEU A 336 -5.02 -11.36 13.36
CA LEU A 336 -4.39 -10.07 13.09
C LEU A 336 -2.92 -10.07 13.49
N ARG A 337 -2.58 -10.64 14.66
CA ARG A 337 -1.19 -10.79 15.12
C ARG A 337 -0.36 -11.59 14.11
N GLN A 338 -0.82 -12.79 13.74
CA GLN A 338 -0.15 -13.61 12.73
C GLN A 338 -0.10 -12.94 11.35
N GLY A 339 -1.13 -12.17 11.00
CA GLY A 339 -1.16 -11.38 9.77
C GLY A 339 -0.04 -10.33 9.72
N LEU A 340 0.14 -9.59 10.82
CA LEU A 340 1.19 -8.58 10.96
C LEU A 340 2.58 -9.21 11.01
N GLU A 341 2.76 -10.34 11.71
CA GLU A 341 4.02 -11.09 11.73
C GLU A 341 4.44 -11.54 10.32
N ARG A 342 3.50 -12.04 9.49
CA ARG A 342 3.76 -12.37 8.08
C ARG A 342 4.20 -11.15 7.28
N ILE A 343 3.57 -9.99 7.51
CA ILE A 343 3.94 -8.74 6.85
C ILE A 343 5.35 -8.30 7.28
N ILE A 344 5.64 -8.28 8.58
CA ILE A 344 6.97 -7.92 9.12
C ILE A 344 8.03 -8.83 8.52
N ALA A 345 7.86 -10.15 8.56
CA ALA A 345 8.80 -11.09 7.96
C ALA A 345 9.02 -10.84 6.46
N THR A 346 7.96 -10.48 5.73
CA THR A 346 8.05 -10.13 4.31
C THR A 346 8.84 -8.84 4.10
N VAL A 347 8.51 -7.77 4.83
CA VAL A 347 9.20 -6.47 4.69
C VAL A 347 10.66 -6.61 5.10
N THR A 348 10.97 -7.35 6.16
CA THR A 348 12.35 -7.66 6.56
C THR A 348 13.12 -8.41 5.47
N ASN A 349 12.49 -9.38 4.79
CA ASN A 349 13.11 -10.06 3.65
C ASN A 349 13.38 -9.12 2.48
N TYR A 350 12.50 -8.16 2.19
CA TYR A 350 12.78 -7.16 1.16
C TYR A 350 13.86 -6.15 1.61
N ALA A 351 13.79 -5.68 2.85
CA ALA A 351 14.74 -4.71 3.40
C ALA A 351 16.19 -5.23 3.41
N ALA A 352 16.38 -6.55 3.50
CA ALA A 352 17.70 -7.18 3.41
C ALA A 352 18.44 -6.89 2.08
N ALA A 353 17.75 -6.54 0.99
CA ALA A 353 18.37 -6.10 -0.26
C ALA A 353 18.05 -4.64 -0.64
N PHE A 354 17.05 -4.02 0.00
CA PHE A 354 16.54 -2.71 -0.36
C PHE A 354 16.40 -1.83 0.89
N GLU A 355 17.49 -1.15 1.26
CA GLU A 355 17.60 -0.23 2.42
C GLU A 355 16.46 0.81 2.47
N ALA A 356 15.97 1.26 1.31
CA ALA A 356 14.82 2.18 1.22
C ALA A 356 13.53 1.66 1.88
N LEU A 357 13.45 0.36 2.21
CA LEU A 357 12.32 -0.26 2.90
C LEU A 357 12.52 -0.34 4.43
N ASP A 358 13.69 -0.01 4.97
CA ASP A 358 13.96 -0.05 6.41
C ASP A 358 12.98 0.83 7.18
N GLY A 359 12.71 2.04 6.69
CA GLY A 359 11.72 2.93 7.30
C GLY A 359 10.32 2.31 7.37
N MET A 360 9.88 1.61 6.31
CA MET A 360 8.58 0.91 6.33
C MET A 360 8.58 -0.30 7.29
N ARG A 361 9.70 -1.04 7.37
CA ARG A 361 9.84 -2.14 8.33
C ARG A 361 9.69 -1.62 9.75
N ASP A 362 10.47 -0.61 10.10
CA ASP A 362 10.57 -0.09 11.47
C ASP A 362 9.26 0.55 11.92
N GLU A 363 8.54 1.24 11.01
CA GLU A 363 7.20 1.77 11.28
C GLU A 363 6.19 0.65 11.60
N ILE A 364 6.17 -0.43 10.79
CA ILE A 364 5.25 -1.55 11.02
C ILE A 364 5.62 -2.29 12.31
N GLU A 365 6.90 -2.55 12.55
CA GLU A 365 7.39 -3.26 13.72
C GLU A 365 7.15 -2.47 15.01
N GLY A 366 7.43 -1.16 15.02
CA GLY A 366 7.15 -0.30 16.17
C GLY A 366 5.65 -0.24 16.50
N ALA A 367 4.80 -0.16 15.47
CA ALA A 367 3.34 -0.20 15.66
C ALA A 367 2.86 -1.57 16.17
N TYR A 368 3.47 -2.66 15.69
CA TYR A 368 3.20 -4.01 16.17
C TYR A 368 3.58 -4.19 17.64
N GLN A 369 4.79 -3.77 18.05
CA GLN A 369 5.24 -3.85 19.45
C GLN A 369 4.35 -3.03 20.39
N THR A 370 3.86 -1.88 19.92
CA THR A 370 2.90 -1.06 20.67
C THR A 370 1.54 -1.76 20.82
N ALA A 371 1.08 -2.43 19.77
CA ALA A 371 -0.19 -3.17 19.77
C ALA A 371 -0.10 -4.44 20.64
N PHE A 372 1.00 -5.17 20.55
CA PHE A 372 1.25 -6.46 21.19
C PHE A 372 2.53 -6.41 22.05
N PRO A 373 2.49 -5.73 23.21
CA PRO A 373 3.65 -5.68 24.10
C PRO A 373 4.01 -7.10 24.57
N GLN A 374 5.30 -7.43 24.52
CA GLN A 374 5.81 -8.65 25.14
C GLN A 374 5.68 -8.49 26.66
N LEU A 375 5.01 -9.45 27.30
CA LEU A 375 4.75 -9.48 28.74
C LEU A 375 6.02 -9.73 29.55
#